data_AF-A0A0K8RDD9-F1
#
_entry.id   AF-A0A0K8RDD9-F1
#
_cell.length_a   1.000
_cell.length_b   1.000
_cell.length_c   1.000
_cell.angle_alpha   90.00
_cell.angle_beta   90.00
_cell.angle_gamma   90.00
#
_symmetry.space_group_name_H-M   'P 1'
#
loop_
_entity.id
_entity.type
_entity.pdbx_description
1 polymer ?
#
loop_
_entity_poly.entity_id
_entity_poly.type
_entity_poly.pdbx_seq_one_letter_code
_entity_poly.pdbx_strand_id
1 'polypeptide(L)'
;MYLQSLLVIFCLLICSYTQDAAQPTQLPEDDPKNSQYQNATKLVELNGTHWVKKRTYNITTPEGAPTCEYAKIHGKGDGKGIHLRTSEDVLNGRPST
;
A
#
# COMPACT_ATOMS: atom_id res chain seq x y z
N MET A 1 -18.09 -54.51 3.31
CA MET A 1 -18.04 -53.88 1.97
C MET A 1 -18.84 -52.58 1.90
N TYR A 2 -20.07 -52.54 2.44
CA TYR A 2 -20.91 -51.32 2.42
C TYR A 2 -20.33 -50.13 3.22
N LEU A 3 -19.73 -50.41 4.38
CA LEU A 3 -19.20 -49.36 5.26
C LEU A 3 -18.00 -48.61 4.66
N GLN A 4 -17.09 -49.30 3.96
CA GLN A 4 -15.99 -48.64 3.26
C GLN A 4 -16.49 -47.82 2.06
N SER A 5 -17.48 -48.33 1.32
CA SER A 5 -18.10 -47.57 0.23
C SER A 5 -18.76 -46.29 0.73
N LEU A 6 -19.44 -46.33 1.89
CA LEU A 6 -20.08 -45.17 2.50
C LEU A 6 -19.05 -44.10 2.90
N LEU A 7 -17.92 -44.54 3.45
CA LEU A 7 -16.82 -43.66 3.87
C LEU A 7 -16.19 -42.96 2.67
N VAL A 8 -15.97 -43.68 1.56
CA VAL A 8 -15.46 -43.10 0.31
C VAL A 8 -16.43 -42.07 -0.27
N ILE A 9 -17.74 -42.36 -0.30
CA ILE A 9 -18.77 -41.43 -0.79
C ILE A 9 -18.81 -40.16 0.08
N PHE A 10 -18.76 -40.31 1.40
CA PHE A 10 -18.73 -39.18 2.33
C PHE A 10 -17.49 -38.31 2.13
N CYS A 11 -16.31 -38.93 1.97
CA CYS A 11 -15.06 -38.23 1.68
C CYS A 11 -15.14 -37.43 0.36
N LEU A 12 -15.71 -38.02 -0.70
CA LEU A 12 -15.88 -37.31 -1.97
C LEU A 12 -16.86 -36.13 -1.86
N LEU A 13 -17.92 -36.25 -1.06
CA LEU A 13 -18.89 -35.19 -0.79
C LEU A 13 -18.28 -34.00 -0.04
N ILE A 14 -17.50 -34.26 1.02
CA ILE A 14 -16.82 -33.18 1.77
C ILE A 14 -15.64 -32.57 1.00
N CYS A 15 -14.94 -33.34 0.16
CA CYS A 15 -13.85 -32.83 -0.67
C CYS A 15 -14.34 -32.07 -1.92
N SER A 16 -15.58 -32.31 -2.37
CA SER A 16 -16.23 -31.54 -3.45
C SER A 16 -16.91 -30.27 -2.95
N TYR A 17 -16.96 -30.06 -1.63
CA TYR A 17 -17.35 -28.79 -1.06
C TYR A 17 -16.25 -27.78 -1.39
N THR A 18 -16.38 -27.15 -2.55
CA THR A 18 -15.64 -25.94 -2.89
C THR A 18 -15.73 -25.02 -1.69
N GLN A 19 -14.59 -24.77 -1.05
CA GLN A 19 -14.49 -23.65 -0.11
C GLN A 19 -14.93 -22.44 -0.92
N ASP A 20 -16.10 -21.89 -0.59
CA ASP A 20 -16.52 -20.57 -1.02
C ASP A 20 -15.45 -19.63 -0.46
N ALA A 21 -14.35 -19.51 -1.19
CA ALA A 21 -13.29 -18.59 -0.88
C ALA A 21 -13.97 -17.24 -0.98
N ALA A 22 -14.12 -16.58 0.17
CA ALA A 22 -14.71 -15.25 0.28
C ALA A 22 -14.31 -14.44 -0.96
N GLN A 23 -15.31 -13.97 -1.72
CA GLN A 23 -15.10 -13.19 -2.94
C GLN A 23 -13.91 -12.25 -2.71
N PRO A 24 -12.87 -12.27 -3.57
CA PRO A 24 -11.69 -11.45 -3.34
C PRO A 24 -12.16 -10.02 -3.14
N THR A 25 -11.93 -9.51 -1.93
CA THR A 25 -12.28 -8.13 -1.63
C THR A 25 -11.42 -7.27 -2.53
N GLN A 26 -12.04 -6.64 -3.53
CA GLN A 26 -11.31 -5.77 -4.45
C GLN A 26 -10.62 -4.69 -3.62
N LEU A 27 -9.29 -4.70 -3.63
CA LEU A 27 -8.54 -3.72 -2.87
C LEU A 27 -8.66 -2.36 -3.56
N PRO A 28 -8.58 -1.25 -2.81
CA PRO A 28 -8.68 0.10 -3.39
C PRO A 28 -7.65 0.36 -4.50
N GLU A 29 -6.50 -0.30 -4.47
CA GLU A 29 -5.47 -0.28 -5.53
C GLU A 29 -5.89 -1.00 -6.82
N ASP A 30 -6.74 -2.01 -6.71
CA ASP A 30 -7.19 -2.83 -7.84
C ASP A 30 -8.45 -2.25 -8.52
N ASP A 31 -9.07 -1.22 -7.92
CA ASP A 31 -10.24 -0.57 -8.51
C ASP A 31 -9.87 0.25 -9.76
N PRO A 32 -10.35 -0.15 -10.96
CA PRO A 32 -10.06 0.59 -12.19
C PRO A 32 -10.52 2.06 -12.13
N LYS A 33 -11.54 2.38 -11.32
CA LYS A 33 -12.00 3.78 -11.12
C LYS A 33 -10.98 4.63 -10.35
N ASN A 34 -10.15 4.01 -9.51
CA ASN A 34 -9.13 4.70 -8.72
C ASN A 34 -7.80 4.88 -9.45
N SER A 35 -7.54 4.08 -10.50
CA SER A 35 -6.29 4.11 -11.28
C SER A 35 -5.88 5.52 -11.75
N GLN A 36 -6.85 6.37 -12.10
CA GLN A 36 -6.61 7.75 -12.54
C GLN A 36 -6.07 8.67 -11.44
N TYR A 37 -6.38 8.37 -10.18
CA TYR A 37 -6.00 9.15 -9.00
C TYR A 37 -4.75 8.59 -8.29
N GLN A 38 -4.44 7.30 -8.50
CA GLN A 38 -3.32 6.62 -7.85
C GLN A 38 -2.07 6.52 -8.74
N ASN A 39 -2.02 7.26 -9.86
CA ASN A 39 -0.86 7.27 -10.73
C ASN A 39 0.28 8.11 -10.12
N ALA A 40 1.24 7.42 -9.49
CA ALA A 40 2.40 8.05 -8.84
C ALA A 40 3.27 8.89 -9.78
N THR A 41 3.26 8.62 -11.09
CA THR A 41 4.05 9.41 -12.07
C THR A 41 3.54 10.86 -12.16
N LYS A 42 2.25 11.08 -11.91
CA LYS A 42 1.65 12.43 -11.92
C LYS A 42 2.06 13.27 -10.70
N LEU A 43 2.66 12.67 -9.67
CA LEU A 43 3.15 13.43 -8.51
C LEU A 43 4.19 14.49 -8.91
N VAL A 44 4.86 14.29 -10.04
CA VAL A 44 5.81 15.25 -10.61
C VAL A 44 5.19 16.63 -10.90
N GLU A 45 3.88 16.67 -11.17
CA GLU A 45 3.12 17.89 -11.45
C GLU A 45 2.79 18.66 -10.16
N LEU A 46 2.86 18.00 -9.01
CA LEU A 46 2.56 18.56 -7.70
C LEU A 46 3.82 19.14 -7.04
N ASN A 47 4.63 19.90 -7.77
CA ASN A 47 5.83 20.56 -7.22
C ASN A 47 5.46 21.41 -5.99
N GLY A 48 6.20 21.25 -4.89
CA GLY A 48 5.97 21.98 -3.65
C GLY A 48 6.12 21.13 -2.38
N THR A 49 5.81 21.75 -1.24
CA THR A 49 5.85 21.09 0.08
C THR A 49 4.45 20.60 0.47
N HIS A 50 4.33 19.30 0.73
CA HIS A 50 3.09 18.63 1.10
C HIS A 50 3.18 18.16 2.55
N TRP A 51 2.27 18.65 3.39
CA TRP A 51 2.29 18.40 4.82
C TRP A 51 1.42 17.21 5.21
N VAL A 52 1.95 16.35 6.08
CA VAL A 52 1.18 15.27 6.68
C VAL A 52 0.25 15.87 7.74
N LYS A 53 -1.07 15.78 7.52
CA LYS A 53 -2.07 16.31 8.46
C LYS A 53 -2.58 15.26 9.45
N LYS A 54 -2.64 14.00 9.03
CA LYS A 54 -3.22 12.92 9.83
C LYS A 54 -2.57 11.59 9.46
N ARG A 55 -2.35 10.75 10.47
CA ARG A 55 -1.99 9.33 10.35
C ARG A 55 -3.03 8.51 11.10
N THR A 56 -3.16 7.24 10.73
CA THR A 56 -4.04 6.26 11.40
C THR A 56 -3.29 5.37 12.38
N TYR A 57 -1.97 5.55 12.49
CA TYR A 57 -1.09 4.78 13.35
C TYR A 57 -0.12 5.70 14.08
N ASN A 58 0.35 5.24 15.25
CA ASN A 58 1.31 5.96 16.07
C ASN A 58 2.73 5.67 15.58
N ILE A 59 3.58 6.70 15.57
CA ILE A 59 5.00 6.61 15.23
C ILE A 59 5.80 7.26 16.35
N THR A 60 6.96 6.69 16.65
CA THR A 60 7.91 7.28 17.59
C THR A 60 9.29 7.18 16.95
N THR A 61 9.98 8.31 16.83
CA THR A 61 11.38 8.37 16.41
C THR A 61 12.27 8.54 17.65
N PRO A 62 13.61 8.38 17.56
CA PRO A 62 14.51 8.67 18.67
C PRO A 62 14.36 10.09 19.24
N GLU A 63 13.92 11.04 18.40
CA GLU A 63 13.67 12.43 18.77
C GLU A 63 12.27 12.67 19.35
N GLY A 64 11.40 11.64 19.37
CA GLY A 64 10.05 11.68 19.93
C GLY A 64 8.95 11.49 18.89
N ALA A 65 7.75 11.99 19.19
CA ALA A 65 6.65 11.96 18.24
C ALA A 65 6.92 12.98 17.11
N PRO A 66 6.84 12.58 15.83
CA PRO A 66 7.16 13.49 14.75
C PRO A 66 6.10 14.60 14.66
N THR A 67 6.58 15.84 14.62
CA THR A 67 5.74 17.04 14.42
C THR A 67 6.09 17.70 13.10
N CYS A 68 5.08 18.29 12.41
CA CYS A 68 5.30 19.06 11.19
C CYS A 68 5.99 18.25 10.07
N GLU A 69 5.58 16.99 9.88
CA GLU A 69 6.12 16.15 8.81
C GLU A 69 5.69 16.64 7.44
N TYR A 70 6.61 16.60 6.48
CA TYR A 70 6.33 16.98 5.11
C TYR A 70 7.14 16.16 4.10
N ALA A 71 6.65 16.12 2.87
CA ALA A 71 7.39 15.70 1.69
C ALA A 71 7.45 16.87 0.70
N LYS A 72 8.66 17.22 0.28
CA LYS A 72 8.91 18.21 -0.76
C LYS A 72 9.13 17.49 -2.09
N ILE A 73 8.28 17.83 -3.06
CA ILE A 73 8.38 17.35 -4.43
C ILE A 73 9.12 18.42 -5.22
N HIS A 74 10.24 18.05 -5.83
CA HIS A 74 11.07 18.99 -6.61
C HIS A 74 10.71 19.03 -8.11
N GLY A 75 9.80 18.17 -8.56
CA GLY A 75 9.41 18.04 -9.96
C GLY A 75 10.20 16.97 -10.70
N LYS A 76 10.25 17.08 -12.04
CA LYS A 76 10.88 16.10 -12.92
C LYS A 76 12.39 16.27 -12.86
N GLY A 77 13.10 15.25 -12.38
CA GLY A 77 14.57 15.22 -12.42
C GLY A 77 15.09 14.95 -13.84
N ASP A 78 16.39 15.19 -14.05
CA ASP A 78 17.11 15.12 -15.34
C ASP A 78 17.30 13.69 -15.89
N GLY A 79 16.32 12.80 -15.71
CA GLY A 79 16.26 11.49 -16.38
C GLY A 79 16.04 10.27 -15.50
N LYS A 80 15.90 10.42 -14.18
CA LYS A 80 15.62 9.31 -13.25
C LYS A 80 14.58 9.70 -12.19
N GLY A 81 13.31 9.39 -12.45
CA GLY A 81 12.27 9.44 -11.42
C GLY A 81 11.85 10.83 -10.95
N ILE A 82 11.06 10.84 -9.87
CA ILE A 82 10.56 12.03 -9.19
C ILE A 82 11.50 12.30 -8.02
N HIS A 83 12.05 13.51 -7.96
CA HIS A 83 12.98 13.89 -6.89
C HIS A 83 12.20 14.34 -5.65
N LEU A 84 12.34 13.59 -4.56
CA LEU A 84 11.60 13.77 -3.32
C LEU A 84 12.54 14.03 -2.15
N ARG A 85 12.10 14.87 -1.21
CA ARG A 85 12.82 15.11 0.05
C ARG A 85 11.84 15.15 1.22
N THR A 86 12.07 14.35 2.25
CA THR A 86 11.22 14.35 3.44
C THR A 86 11.77 15.24 4.54
N SER A 87 10.94 15.61 5.51
CA SER A 87 11.37 16.29 6.74
C SER A 87 12.41 15.48 7.50
N GLU A 88 12.31 14.15 7.48
CA GLU A 88 13.27 13.24 8.11
C GLU A 88 14.63 13.25 7.40
N ASP A 89 14.65 13.30 6.06
CA ASP A 89 15.90 13.41 5.30
C ASP A 89 16.64 14.71 5.61
N VAL A 90 15.90 15.80 5.81
CA VAL A 90 16.47 17.09 6.22
C VAL A 90 17.09 17.00 7.61
N LEU A 91 16.37 16.41 8.58
CA LEU A 91 16.88 16.22 9.95
C LEU A 91 18.14 15.36 9.99
N ASN A 92 18.21 14.34 9.13
CA ASN A 92 19.32 13.40 9.08
C ASN A 92 20.44 13.80 8.10
N GLY A 93 20.35 14.96 7.45
CA GLY A 93 21.34 15.41 6.46
C GLY A 93 21.45 14.50 5.22
N ARG A 94 20.41 13.71 4.92
CA ARG A 94 20.40 12.81 3.76
C ARG A 94 20.16 13.59 2.45
N PRO A 95 20.82 13.20 1.35
CA PRO A 95 20.51 13.74 0.03
C PRO A 95 19.11 13.28 -0.39
N SER A 96 18.45 14.10 -1.19
CA SER A 96 17.17 13.77 -1.81
C SER A 96 17.32 12.65 -2.85
N THR A 97 16.34 11.75 -2.87
CA THR A 97 16.30 10.55 -3.72
C THR A 97 15.30 10.68 -4.86
#